data_AF-A0A1Y5DUS8-F1
#
_entry.id   AF-A0A1Y5DUS8-F1
#
_cell.length_a   1.000
_cell.length_b   1.000
_cell.length_c   1.000
_cell.angle_alpha   90.00
_cell.angle_beta   90.00
_cell.angle_gamma   90.00
#
_symmetry.space_group_name_H-M   'P 1'
#
loop_
_entity.id
_entity.type
_entity.pdbx_description
1 polymer ?
#
loop_
_entity_poly.entity_id
_entity_poly.type
_entity_poly.pdbx_seq_one_letter_code
_entity_poly.pdbx_strand_id
1 'polypeptide(L)'
;MEQTQNDNAAKLADMIIANGEPDKNSSTRVLTLAGRSIGTSSAQFRALLDELSTKVTKSKNQTDIDNHKHCLNHILNTLVLCMFRFEWVTLPVNSSNFKRGEYLHRLGFSRRIMQRCIDVLLENSVITLGRKGFKGGNDWGSRAKASQYYPTPPFIRDMCKSLYMEFGDFDANTDDDLYRFKRFEQEHIPPYESYQFKVDIIRRYNNIMRDHSWAMKNPSHLTVKDFDGRSGRVTNYYQNIAQRRVPIRTSTLIDGHQVAEPDFSANHLRMASFLVGEELPDDPYTAIGDETGLTRDEIKSVVTKCMGASSLKQKGSLIQFSHLDKTPVDADNFRAVLASFEHNYPWTKGIFFHDVGTRLQYLEGEIARVGS
;
A
#
# COMPACT_ATOMS: atom_id res chain seq x y z
N MET A 1 -18.69 4.15 18.60
CA MET A 1 -17.40 4.84 18.45
C MET A 1 -17.22 5.72 19.66
N GLU A 2 -16.12 5.56 20.39
CA GLU A 2 -15.85 6.37 21.59
C GLU A 2 -15.58 7.83 21.23
N GLN A 3 -15.89 8.75 22.14
CA GLN A 3 -15.66 10.19 21.96
C GLN A 3 -14.20 10.49 21.58
N THR A 4 -13.24 9.79 22.21
CA THR A 4 -11.81 9.89 21.94
C THR A 4 -11.45 9.67 20.47
N GLN A 5 -12.10 8.70 19.81
CA GLN A 5 -11.84 8.39 18.41
C GLN A 5 -12.44 9.43 17.47
N ASN A 6 -13.62 9.97 17.80
CA ASN A 6 -14.21 11.08 17.06
C ASN A 6 -13.30 12.32 17.13
N ASP A 7 -12.79 12.64 18.31
CA ASP A 7 -11.90 13.78 18.52
C ASP A 7 -10.57 13.58 17.79
N ASN A 8 -10.02 12.36 17.80
CA ASN A 8 -8.82 12.04 17.04
C ASN A 8 -9.06 12.13 15.52
N ALA A 9 -10.19 11.62 15.01
CA ALA A 9 -10.53 11.72 13.59
C ALA A 9 -10.64 13.18 13.13
N ALA A 10 -11.20 14.08 13.95
CA ALA A 10 -11.24 15.50 13.66
C ALA A 10 -9.83 16.13 13.60
N LYS A 11 -8.97 15.82 14.58
CA LYS A 11 -7.56 16.27 14.59
C LYS A 11 -6.80 15.78 13.36
N LEU A 12 -7.02 14.53 12.94
CA LEU A 12 -6.41 13.97 11.74
C LEU A 12 -6.91 14.65 10.47
N ALA A 13 -8.20 15.00 10.40
CA ALA A 13 -8.73 15.76 9.27
C ALA A 13 -8.00 17.10 9.10
N ASP A 14 -7.85 17.85 10.20
CA ASP A 14 -7.15 19.13 10.18
C ASP A 14 -5.66 18.96 9.87
N MET A 15 -5.01 17.89 10.36
CA MET A 15 -3.63 17.55 9.99
C MET A 15 -3.48 17.28 8.48
N ILE A 16 -4.37 16.50 7.89
CA ILE A 16 -4.36 16.19 6.45
C ILE A 16 -4.55 17.48 5.64
N ILE A 17 -5.51 18.32 6.02
CA ILE A 17 -5.82 19.59 5.35
C ILE A 17 -4.62 20.55 5.43
N ALA A 18 -3.99 20.66 6.61
CA ALA A 18 -2.85 21.56 6.81
C ALA A 18 -1.62 21.17 6.00
N ASN A 19 -1.45 19.87 5.68
CA ASN A 19 -0.38 19.38 4.82
C ASN A 19 -0.66 19.60 3.32
N GLY A 20 -1.85 20.09 2.96
CA GLY A 20 -2.21 20.45 1.60
C GLY A 20 -2.40 19.24 0.68
N GLU A 21 -1.66 19.21 -0.43
CA GLU A 21 -1.85 18.21 -1.48
C GLU A 21 -0.72 17.17 -1.54
N PRO A 22 -1.00 15.94 -2.00
CA PRO A 22 0.03 14.94 -2.23
C PRO A 22 1.07 15.33 -3.28
N ASP A 23 2.23 14.67 -3.23
CA ASP A 23 3.21 14.69 -4.33
C ASP A 23 2.57 14.29 -5.66
N LYS A 24 2.86 15.05 -6.71
CA LYS A 24 2.23 14.89 -8.03
C LYS A 24 2.54 13.57 -8.73
N ASN A 25 3.53 12.80 -8.26
CA ASN A 25 3.84 11.47 -8.81
C ASN A 25 3.21 10.33 -8.00
N SER A 26 2.60 10.62 -6.86
CA SER A 26 1.91 9.62 -6.03
C SER A 26 0.43 9.59 -6.37
N SER A 27 -0.01 8.53 -7.03
CA SER A 27 -1.40 8.39 -7.42
C SER A 27 -1.86 6.95 -7.50
N THR A 28 -3.12 6.76 -7.11
CA THR A 28 -3.83 5.50 -7.18
C THR A 28 -4.94 5.57 -8.23
N ARG A 29 -5.07 4.52 -9.04
CA ARG A 29 -6.20 4.34 -9.97
C ARG A 29 -7.46 3.94 -9.20
N VAL A 30 -8.64 4.06 -9.80
CA VAL A 30 -9.90 3.54 -9.23
C VAL A 30 -9.73 2.08 -8.81
N LEU A 31 -10.05 1.79 -7.55
CA LEU A 31 -9.87 0.46 -6.96
C LEU A 31 -11.18 -0.33 -6.96
N THR A 32 -11.06 -1.63 -7.19
CA THR A 32 -12.11 -2.58 -6.83
C THR A 32 -12.08 -2.75 -5.33
N LEU A 33 -13.13 -2.33 -4.65
CA LEU A 33 -13.26 -2.45 -3.21
C LEU A 33 -14.44 -3.35 -2.90
N ALA A 34 -14.31 -4.19 -1.87
CA ALA A 34 -15.39 -5.06 -1.43
C ALA A 34 -16.61 -4.24 -0.97
N GLY A 35 -17.79 -4.87 -0.95
CA GLY A 35 -19.07 -4.22 -0.65
C GLY A 35 -19.15 -3.51 0.72
N ARG A 36 -18.30 -3.89 1.69
CA ARG A 36 -18.16 -3.26 3.02
C ARG A 36 -16.90 -2.37 3.13
N SER A 37 -16.54 -1.66 2.07
CA SER A 37 -15.38 -0.76 2.09
C SER A 37 -15.65 0.53 2.88
N ILE A 38 -14.57 1.23 3.24
CA ILE A 38 -14.48 2.39 4.15
C ILE A 38 -15.72 3.28 4.21
N GLY A 39 -16.18 3.70 3.03
CA GLY A 39 -17.27 4.64 2.91
C GLY A 39 -18.62 3.96 2.90
N THR A 40 -18.75 2.81 2.22
CA THR A 40 -20.07 2.23 1.90
C THR A 40 -20.90 1.83 3.11
N SER A 41 -20.30 1.66 4.28
CA SER A 41 -20.99 1.29 5.51
C SER A 41 -21.55 2.50 6.28
N SER A 42 -21.00 3.71 6.10
CA SER A 42 -21.40 4.87 6.91
C SER A 42 -22.70 5.50 6.39
N ALA A 43 -23.56 5.93 7.31
CA ALA A 43 -24.82 6.59 6.94
C ALA A 43 -24.56 7.89 6.16
N GLN A 44 -23.54 8.65 6.57
CA GLN A 44 -23.12 9.90 5.94
C GLN A 44 -22.66 9.67 4.50
N PHE A 45 -21.83 8.65 4.26
CA PHE A 45 -21.37 8.34 2.92
C PHE A 45 -22.51 7.82 2.03
N ARG A 46 -23.39 6.96 2.55
CA ARG A 46 -24.56 6.48 1.79
C ARG A 46 -25.46 7.63 1.39
N ALA A 47 -25.75 8.56 2.30
CA ALA A 47 -26.53 9.76 2.02
C ALA A 47 -25.88 10.62 0.94
N LEU A 48 -24.56 10.87 1.03
CA LEU A 48 -23.82 11.61 0.02
C LEU A 48 -23.83 10.89 -1.35
N LEU A 49 -23.61 9.57 -1.35
CA LEU A 49 -23.66 8.76 -2.58
C LEU A 49 -25.03 8.86 -3.24
N ASP A 50 -26.11 8.76 -2.46
CA ASP A 50 -27.48 8.86 -2.96
C ASP A 50 -27.75 10.25 -3.54
N GLU A 51 -27.41 11.31 -2.81
CA GLU A 51 -27.56 12.70 -3.24
C GLU A 51 -26.79 12.99 -4.55
N LEU A 52 -25.54 12.53 -4.64
CA LEU A 52 -24.74 12.75 -5.85
C LEU A 52 -25.21 11.88 -7.02
N SER A 53 -25.70 10.66 -6.75
CA SER A 53 -26.20 9.76 -7.80
C SER A 53 -27.37 10.34 -8.57
N THR A 54 -28.27 11.10 -7.92
CA THR A 54 -29.38 11.79 -8.60
C THR A 54 -28.90 12.92 -9.52
N LYS A 55 -27.68 13.43 -9.32
CA LYS A 55 -27.06 14.48 -10.14
C LYS A 55 -26.23 13.90 -11.29
N VAL A 56 -25.64 12.71 -11.11
CA VAL A 56 -24.76 12.05 -12.11
C VAL A 56 -25.53 11.62 -13.37
N THR A 57 -26.80 11.25 -13.26
CA THR A 57 -27.62 10.85 -14.41
C THR A 57 -29.02 11.46 -14.37
N LYS A 58 -29.51 11.86 -15.55
CA LYS A 58 -30.90 12.28 -15.77
C LYS A 58 -31.78 11.14 -16.30
N SER A 59 -31.23 9.92 -16.41
CA SER A 59 -32.00 8.75 -16.88
C SER A 59 -33.09 8.42 -15.88
N LYS A 60 -34.25 8.00 -16.37
CA LYS A 60 -35.34 7.44 -15.56
C LYS A 60 -35.26 5.91 -15.48
N ASN A 61 -34.33 5.29 -16.19
CA ASN A 61 -34.14 3.85 -16.18
C ASN A 61 -33.34 3.44 -14.93
N GLN A 62 -33.91 2.54 -14.13
CA GLN A 62 -33.30 2.09 -12.87
C GLN A 62 -31.92 1.45 -13.08
N THR A 63 -31.76 0.63 -14.12
CA THR A 63 -30.47 -0.02 -14.45
C THR A 63 -29.39 1.01 -14.76
N ASP A 64 -29.73 2.10 -15.47
CA ASP A 64 -28.78 3.17 -15.73
C ASP A 64 -28.40 3.91 -14.44
N ILE A 65 -29.38 4.19 -13.58
CA ILE A 65 -29.17 4.84 -12.29
C ILE A 65 -28.23 4.00 -11.42
N ASP A 66 -28.52 2.70 -11.31
CA ASP A 66 -27.72 1.76 -10.51
C ASP A 66 -26.29 1.65 -11.05
N ASN A 67 -26.11 1.61 -12.38
CA ASN A 67 -24.78 1.58 -12.99
C ASN A 67 -23.96 2.85 -12.71
N HIS A 68 -24.59 4.03 -12.79
CA HIS A 68 -23.90 5.30 -12.47
C HIS A 68 -23.58 5.37 -10.97
N LYS A 69 -24.51 4.98 -10.09
CA LYS A 69 -24.31 4.91 -8.64
C LYS A 69 -23.19 3.95 -8.28
N HIS A 70 -23.12 2.78 -8.91
CA HIS A 70 -22.04 1.81 -8.72
C HIS A 70 -20.68 2.38 -9.10
N CYS A 71 -20.58 3.05 -10.26
CA CYS A 71 -19.35 3.72 -10.70
C CYS A 71 -18.93 4.87 -9.77
N LEU A 72 -19.89 5.70 -9.35
CA LEU A 72 -19.65 6.80 -8.41
C LEU A 72 -19.16 6.26 -7.06
N ASN A 73 -19.75 5.17 -6.58
CA ASN A 73 -19.34 4.48 -5.36
C ASN A 73 -17.87 4.01 -5.43
N HIS A 74 -17.42 3.46 -6.57
CA HIS A 74 -16.01 3.09 -6.76
C HIS A 74 -15.07 4.30 -6.67
N ILE A 75 -15.45 5.44 -7.27
CA ILE A 75 -14.65 6.67 -7.20
C ILE A 75 -14.59 7.19 -5.77
N LEU A 76 -15.73 7.33 -5.08
CA LEU A 76 -15.80 7.89 -3.74
C LEU A 76 -15.03 7.04 -2.72
N ASN A 77 -15.16 5.71 -2.75
CA ASN A 77 -14.37 4.86 -1.84
C ASN A 77 -12.87 4.93 -2.14
N THR A 78 -12.48 5.00 -3.43
CA THR A 78 -11.07 5.21 -3.80
C THR A 78 -10.58 6.56 -3.30
N LEU A 79 -11.41 7.61 -3.36
CA LEU A 79 -11.09 8.94 -2.88
C LEU A 79 -10.83 8.97 -1.37
N VAL A 80 -11.69 8.30 -0.58
CA VAL A 80 -11.50 8.16 0.87
C VAL A 80 -10.22 7.38 1.19
N LEU A 81 -9.89 6.32 0.44
CA LEU A 81 -8.61 5.64 0.58
C LEU A 81 -7.42 6.58 0.31
N CYS A 82 -7.46 7.29 -0.81
CA CYS A 82 -6.40 8.20 -1.23
C CYS A 82 -6.18 9.35 -0.25
N MET A 83 -7.22 9.78 0.46
CA MET A 83 -7.11 10.74 1.57
C MET A 83 -6.16 10.22 2.66
N PHE A 84 -6.41 9.02 3.21
CA PHE A 84 -5.59 8.43 4.28
C PHE A 84 -4.22 7.96 3.80
N ARG A 85 -4.07 7.62 2.52
CA ARG A 85 -2.78 7.30 1.89
C ARG A 85 -1.99 8.55 1.49
N PHE A 86 -2.62 9.73 1.55
CA PHE A 86 -2.09 10.99 1.06
C PHE A 86 -1.57 10.87 -0.39
N GLU A 87 -2.45 10.44 -1.29
CA GLU A 87 -2.20 10.22 -2.72
C GLU A 87 -3.30 10.84 -3.60
N TRP A 88 -2.98 11.12 -4.87
CA TRP A 88 -3.98 11.54 -5.86
C TRP A 88 -4.83 10.35 -6.34
N VAL A 89 -6.11 10.58 -6.68
CA VAL A 89 -6.89 9.64 -7.49
C VAL A 89 -6.70 9.97 -8.96
N THR A 90 -6.29 8.99 -9.77
CA THR A 90 -6.22 9.15 -11.23
C THR A 90 -7.53 8.71 -11.88
N LEU A 91 -8.19 9.64 -12.58
CA LEU A 91 -9.43 9.38 -13.32
C LEU A 91 -9.21 9.67 -14.83
N PRO A 92 -9.16 8.65 -15.71
CA PRO A 92 -8.97 8.85 -17.13
C PRO A 92 -10.29 9.18 -17.84
N VAL A 93 -10.21 9.98 -18.91
CA VAL A 93 -11.37 10.27 -19.79
C VAL A 93 -11.09 9.97 -21.27
N ASN A 94 -9.96 9.31 -21.55
CA ASN A 94 -9.65 8.83 -22.90
C ASN A 94 -10.36 7.50 -23.17
N SER A 95 -11.06 7.43 -24.31
CA SER A 95 -11.87 6.29 -24.76
C SER A 95 -11.14 4.95 -24.75
N SER A 96 -9.81 4.93 -24.96
CA SER A 96 -9.03 3.70 -24.95
C SER A 96 -9.12 2.93 -23.63
N ASN A 97 -9.28 3.61 -22.48
CA ASN A 97 -9.36 2.99 -21.16
C ASN A 97 -10.69 2.26 -20.90
N PHE A 98 -11.68 2.44 -21.77
CA PHE A 98 -13.05 1.93 -21.61
C PHE A 98 -13.40 0.91 -22.69
N LYS A 99 -12.42 0.42 -23.45
CA LYS A 99 -12.65 -0.65 -24.42
C LYS A 99 -13.00 -1.96 -23.71
N ARG A 100 -13.75 -2.83 -24.37
CA ARG A 100 -14.10 -4.15 -23.86
C ARG A 100 -12.82 -4.93 -23.50
N GLY A 101 -12.79 -5.53 -22.32
CA GLY A 101 -11.62 -6.23 -21.78
C GLY A 101 -10.73 -5.36 -20.87
N GLU A 102 -10.80 -4.04 -21.00
CA GLU A 102 -10.06 -3.13 -20.14
C GLU A 102 -10.57 -3.14 -18.70
N TYR A 103 -9.70 -2.79 -17.76
CA TYR A 103 -9.99 -2.79 -16.33
C TYR A 103 -11.22 -1.93 -15.96
N LEU A 104 -11.31 -0.69 -16.46
CA LEU A 104 -12.44 0.18 -16.12
C LEU A 104 -13.76 -0.28 -16.74
N HIS A 105 -13.72 -0.86 -17.94
CA HIS A 105 -14.91 -1.48 -18.54
C HIS A 105 -15.42 -2.66 -17.70
N ARG A 106 -14.52 -3.48 -17.15
CA ARG A 106 -14.89 -4.59 -16.24
C ARG A 106 -15.54 -4.09 -14.94
N LEU A 107 -15.24 -2.86 -14.52
CA LEU A 107 -15.88 -2.18 -13.39
C LEU A 107 -17.18 -1.45 -13.77
N GLY A 108 -17.69 -1.64 -15.00
CA GLY A 108 -18.93 -1.00 -15.46
C GLY A 108 -18.78 0.45 -15.94
N PHE A 109 -17.57 1.01 -15.94
CA PHE A 109 -17.37 2.37 -16.42
C PHE A 109 -17.43 2.44 -17.95
N SER A 110 -18.12 3.47 -18.42
CA SER A 110 -17.89 4.04 -19.75
C SER A 110 -17.22 5.41 -19.62
N ARG A 111 -16.63 5.90 -20.71
CA ARG A 111 -16.09 7.28 -20.77
C ARG A 111 -17.13 8.31 -20.30
N ARG A 112 -18.39 8.14 -20.72
CA ARG A 112 -19.49 9.04 -20.39
C ARG A 112 -19.83 9.01 -18.90
N ILE A 113 -19.91 7.82 -18.30
CA ILE A 113 -20.18 7.67 -16.86
C ILE A 113 -19.04 8.30 -16.06
N MET A 114 -17.79 8.02 -16.40
CA MET A 114 -16.62 8.60 -15.73
C MET A 114 -16.64 10.13 -15.78
N GLN A 115 -16.84 10.71 -16.97
CA GLN A 115 -16.89 12.16 -17.13
C GLN A 115 -17.99 12.79 -16.27
N ARG A 116 -19.21 12.22 -16.30
CA ARG A 116 -20.33 12.71 -15.49
C ARG A 116 -20.05 12.65 -13.99
N CYS A 117 -19.42 11.58 -13.51
CA CYS A 117 -19.03 11.47 -12.11
C CYS A 117 -18.02 12.57 -11.75
N ILE A 118 -17.00 12.79 -12.58
CA ILE A 118 -16.01 13.85 -12.38
C ILE A 118 -16.68 15.23 -12.32
N ASP A 119 -17.55 15.53 -13.28
CA ASP A 119 -18.23 16.83 -13.38
C ASP A 119 -19.06 17.10 -12.12
N VAL A 120 -19.89 16.13 -11.70
CA VAL A 120 -20.70 16.24 -10.48
C VAL A 120 -19.84 16.40 -9.22
N LEU A 121 -18.75 15.65 -9.10
CA LEU A 121 -17.87 15.75 -7.92
C LEU A 121 -17.17 17.12 -7.85
N LEU A 122 -16.82 17.72 -8.99
CA LEU A 122 -16.26 19.07 -9.05
C LEU A 122 -17.32 20.14 -8.72
N GLU A 123 -18.49 20.04 -9.35
CA GLU A 123 -19.62 20.98 -9.14
C GLU A 123 -20.10 21.01 -7.69
N ASN A 124 -20.04 19.87 -7.00
CA ASN A 124 -20.45 19.74 -5.60
C ASN A 124 -19.28 19.87 -4.63
N SER A 125 -18.12 20.38 -5.07
CA SER A 125 -16.94 20.62 -4.23
C SER A 125 -16.49 19.41 -3.41
N VAL A 126 -16.59 18.21 -3.98
CA VAL A 126 -16.10 16.97 -3.36
C VAL A 126 -14.62 16.75 -3.67
N ILE A 127 -14.20 17.11 -4.88
CA ILE A 127 -12.81 16.98 -5.34
C ILE A 127 -12.28 18.28 -5.90
N THR A 128 -10.95 18.45 -5.86
CA THR A 128 -10.22 19.44 -6.64
C THR A 128 -9.46 18.76 -7.77
N LEU A 129 -9.22 19.50 -8.84
CA LEU A 129 -8.42 19.06 -9.98
C LEU A 129 -6.93 19.35 -9.73
N GLY A 130 -6.11 18.31 -9.84
CA GLY A 130 -4.64 18.41 -9.83
C GLY A 130 -4.03 18.43 -11.23
N ARG A 131 -2.99 17.62 -11.44
CA ARG A 131 -2.26 17.56 -12.71
C ARG A 131 -3.10 16.91 -13.81
N LYS A 132 -3.20 17.58 -14.96
CA LYS A 132 -3.71 17.00 -16.20
C LYS A 132 -2.62 16.24 -16.95
N GLY A 133 -3.00 15.20 -17.69
CA GLY A 133 -2.08 14.45 -18.54
C GLY A 133 -1.05 13.62 -17.77
N PHE A 134 -1.33 13.32 -16.50
CA PHE A 134 -0.55 12.39 -15.70
C PHE A 134 -0.55 11.02 -16.38
N LYS A 135 0.63 10.42 -16.51
CA LYS A 135 0.82 9.08 -17.08
C LYS A 135 0.62 8.04 -15.98
N GLY A 136 -0.63 7.77 -15.63
CA GLY A 136 -0.99 6.74 -14.66
C GLY A 136 -0.99 5.34 -15.30
N GLY A 137 -0.47 4.35 -14.60
CA GLY A 137 -0.41 2.95 -15.03
C GLY A 137 0.60 2.14 -14.20
N ASN A 138 0.44 0.81 -14.16
CA ASN A 138 1.45 -0.09 -13.60
C ASN A 138 2.57 -0.34 -14.62
N ASP A 139 3.69 -0.92 -14.18
CA ASP A 139 4.86 -1.25 -15.02
C ASP A 139 4.57 -2.23 -16.17
N TRP A 140 3.35 -2.78 -16.23
CA TRP A 140 2.92 -3.83 -17.15
C TRP A 140 1.77 -3.41 -18.08
N GLY A 141 1.36 -2.13 -18.07
CA GLY A 141 0.27 -1.61 -18.88
C GLY A 141 0.60 -0.28 -19.56
N SER A 142 -0.11 0.02 -20.64
CA SER A 142 0.02 1.28 -21.39
C SER A 142 -0.28 2.46 -20.47
N ARG A 143 0.74 3.27 -20.13
CA ARG A 143 0.54 4.51 -19.36
C ARG A 143 -0.37 5.46 -20.14
N ALA A 144 -1.61 5.60 -19.71
CA ALA A 144 -2.57 6.50 -20.34
C ALA A 144 -2.50 7.89 -19.69
N LYS A 145 -2.69 8.93 -20.49
CA LYS A 145 -2.87 10.29 -19.97
C LYS A 145 -4.21 10.38 -19.25
N ALA A 146 -4.18 10.80 -17.99
CA ALA A 146 -5.34 10.98 -17.13
C ALA A 146 -5.19 12.24 -16.28
N SER A 147 -6.27 12.66 -15.63
CA SER A 147 -6.23 13.75 -14.67
C SER A 147 -6.18 13.21 -13.25
N GLN A 148 -5.45 13.90 -12.40
CA GLN A 148 -5.39 13.63 -10.97
C GLN A 148 -6.41 14.49 -10.22
N TYR A 149 -7.01 13.91 -9.19
CA TYR A 149 -7.99 14.57 -8.31
C TYR A 149 -7.70 14.25 -6.84
N TYR A 150 -8.03 15.18 -5.95
CA TYR A 150 -7.85 15.04 -4.50
C TYR A 150 -9.09 15.56 -3.78
N PRO A 151 -9.48 15.04 -2.59
CA PRO A 151 -10.66 15.53 -1.89
C PRO A 151 -10.48 16.97 -1.40
N THR A 152 -11.59 17.69 -1.30
CA THR A 152 -11.63 19.03 -0.70
C THR A 152 -11.61 18.97 0.83
N PRO A 153 -11.24 20.07 1.52
CA PRO A 153 -11.27 20.12 2.98
C PRO A 153 -12.62 19.75 3.62
N PRO A 154 -13.79 20.18 3.11
CA PRO A 154 -15.09 19.73 3.64
C PRO A 154 -15.25 18.21 3.57
N PHE A 155 -14.96 17.60 2.40
CA PHE A 155 -15.06 16.15 2.24
C PHE A 155 -14.10 15.40 3.17
N ILE A 156 -12.88 15.93 3.39
CA ILE A 156 -11.91 15.33 4.30
C ILE A 156 -12.47 15.29 5.73
N ARG A 157 -13.04 16.39 6.22
CA ARG A 157 -13.65 16.45 7.56
C ARG A 157 -14.82 15.49 7.72
N ASP A 158 -15.67 15.41 6.71
CA ASP A 158 -16.84 14.54 6.75
C ASP A 158 -16.45 13.06 6.77
N MET A 159 -15.43 12.69 5.98
CA MET A 159 -15.05 11.29 5.80
C MET A 159 -13.99 10.82 6.80
N CYS A 160 -13.26 11.68 7.49
CA CYS A 160 -12.24 11.23 8.45
C CYS A 160 -12.79 10.36 9.59
N LYS A 161 -14.07 10.50 9.95
CA LYS A 161 -14.73 9.61 10.93
C LYS A 161 -14.79 8.16 10.48
N SER A 162 -14.78 7.91 9.17
CA SER A 162 -14.74 6.54 8.62
C SER A 162 -13.45 5.80 8.95
N LEU A 163 -12.40 6.50 9.42
CA LEU A 163 -11.12 5.90 9.78
C LEU A 163 -11.26 4.75 10.79
N TYR A 164 -12.14 4.88 11.78
CA TYR A 164 -12.35 3.89 12.84
C TYR A 164 -13.56 2.98 12.60
N MET A 165 -14.09 2.97 11.38
CA MET A 165 -15.12 2.02 10.99
C MET A 165 -14.51 0.68 10.58
N GLU A 166 -15.34 -0.31 10.28
CA GLU A 166 -14.88 -1.60 9.74
C GLU A 166 -14.79 -1.55 8.21
N PHE A 167 -13.72 -2.17 7.71
CA PHE A 167 -13.31 -2.18 6.32
C PHE A 167 -13.22 -3.65 5.90
N GLY A 168 -14.01 -4.06 4.92
CA GLY A 168 -14.09 -5.46 4.52
C GLY A 168 -14.97 -6.29 5.45
N ASP A 169 -14.82 -7.61 5.37
CA ASP A 169 -15.70 -8.55 6.05
C ASP A 169 -14.84 -9.65 6.70
N PHE A 170 -14.79 -9.67 8.03
CA PHE A 170 -14.07 -10.70 8.77
C PHE A 170 -14.75 -12.08 8.67
N ASP A 171 -16.04 -12.13 8.30
CA ASP A 171 -16.83 -13.36 8.21
C ASP A 171 -16.84 -13.97 6.80
N ALA A 172 -16.56 -13.16 5.76
CA ALA A 172 -16.63 -13.62 4.38
C ALA A 172 -15.32 -14.24 3.86
N ASN A 173 -14.24 -14.21 4.63
CA ASN A 173 -12.94 -14.66 4.15
C ASN A 173 -12.85 -16.19 4.11
N THR A 174 -12.65 -16.70 2.90
CA THR A 174 -12.23 -18.07 2.67
C THR A 174 -10.75 -18.25 2.98
N ASP A 175 -10.27 -19.50 3.02
CA ASP A 175 -8.84 -19.78 3.21
C ASP A 175 -7.99 -19.18 2.10
N ASP A 176 -8.50 -19.19 0.87
CA ASP A 176 -7.87 -18.57 -0.29
C ASP A 176 -7.80 -17.04 -0.15
N ASP A 177 -8.71 -16.43 0.61
CA ASP A 177 -8.65 -14.99 0.92
C ASP A 177 -7.59 -14.67 1.96
N LEU A 178 -7.37 -15.55 2.94
CA LEU A 178 -6.43 -15.38 4.05
C LEU A 178 -4.99 -15.69 3.62
N TYR A 179 -4.78 -16.70 2.78
CA TYR A 179 -3.47 -17.13 2.31
C TYR A 179 -3.43 -17.24 0.78
N ARG A 180 -2.85 -16.23 0.13
CA ARG A 180 -2.93 -16.06 -1.31
C ARG A 180 -1.65 -16.48 -2.01
N PHE A 181 -1.78 -17.34 -3.02
CA PHE A 181 -0.73 -17.66 -3.97
C PHE A 181 -0.84 -16.76 -5.20
N LYS A 182 0.22 -15.99 -5.49
CA LYS A 182 0.24 -15.06 -6.62
C LYS A 182 1.35 -15.41 -7.61
N ARG A 183 0.99 -15.56 -8.89
CA ARG A 183 1.91 -15.99 -9.98
C ARG A 183 2.48 -17.40 -9.75
N PHE A 184 1.65 -18.30 -9.22
CA PHE A 184 1.95 -19.72 -9.18
C PHE A 184 1.31 -20.39 -10.39
N GLU A 185 1.99 -21.41 -10.91
CA GLU A 185 1.33 -22.42 -11.73
C GLU A 185 0.60 -23.38 -10.80
N GLN A 186 -0.54 -23.93 -11.24
CA GLN A 186 -1.41 -24.71 -10.37
C GLN A 186 -0.70 -25.93 -9.76
N GLU A 187 0.21 -26.56 -10.52
CA GLU A 187 1.05 -27.68 -10.09
C GLU A 187 2.13 -27.31 -9.06
N HIS A 188 2.47 -26.02 -8.93
CA HIS A 188 3.46 -25.53 -7.98
C HIS A 188 2.84 -25.04 -6.67
N ILE A 189 1.51 -25.04 -6.55
CA ILE A 189 0.84 -24.72 -5.28
C ILE A 189 1.03 -25.91 -4.33
N PRO A 190 1.60 -25.71 -3.13
CA PRO A 190 1.75 -26.79 -2.15
C PRO A 190 0.41 -27.42 -1.79
N PRO A 191 0.37 -28.71 -1.36
CA PRO A 191 -0.85 -29.33 -0.87
C PRO A 191 -1.37 -28.59 0.36
N TYR A 192 -2.70 -28.49 0.50
CA TYR A 192 -3.35 -27.69 1.55
C TYR A 192 -2.88 -28.06 2.97
N GLU A 193 -2.70 -29.35 3.23
CA GLU A 193 -2.23 -29.89 4.51
C GLU A 193 -0.87 -29.32 4.95
N SER A 194 -0.03 -28.90 4.00
CA SER A 194 1.29 -28.31 4.28
C SER A 194 1.24 -26.87 4.76
N TYR A 195 0.12 -26.16 4.58
CA TYR A 195 -0.01 -24.75 4.96
C TYR A 195 -1.30 -24.40 5.71
N GLN A 196 -2.20 -25.36 5.96
CA GLN A 196 -3.43 -25.16 6.73
C GLN A 196 -3.16 -24.47 8.08
N PHE A 197 -2.13 -24.90 8.82
CA PHE A 197 -1.76 -24.28 10.09
C PHE A 197 -1.43 -22.77 9.95
N LYS A 198 -0.88 -22.34 8.81
CA LYS A 198 -0.59 -20.92 8.52
C LYS A 198 -1.87 -20.13 8.33
N VAL A 199 -2.88 -20.74 7.68
CA VAL A 199 -4.22 -20.15 7.55
C VAL A 199 -4.86 -20.00 8.92
N ASP A 200 -4.77 -21.02 9.77
CA ASP A 200 -5.35 -21.01 11.12
C ASP A 200 -4.73 -19.92 12.00
N ILE A 201 -3.42 -19.67 11.90
CA ILE A 201 -2.76 -18.56 12.60
C ILE A 201 -3.34 -17.21 12.17
N ILE A 202 -3.46 -16.96 10.85
CA ILE A 202 -4.03 -15.71 10.33
C ILE A 202 -5.49 -15.56 10.77
N ARG A 203 -6.25 -16.65 10.77
CA ARG A 203 -7.64 -16.67 11.22
C ARG A 203 -7.75 -16.33 12.71
N ARG A 204 -6.91 -16.93 13.56
CA ARG A 204 -6.85 -16.62 15.00
C ARG A 204 -6.50 -15.15 15.24
N TYR A 205 -5.48 -14.64 14.57
CA TYR A 205 -5.10 -13.22 14.63
C TYR A 205 -6.27 -12.31 14.24
N ASN A 206 -6.95 -12.61 13.13
CA ASN A 206 -8.10 -11.84 12.67
C ASN A 206 -9.27 -11.89 13.66
N ASN A 207 -9.50 -13.02 14.33
CA ASN A 207 -10.52 -13.13 15.36
C ASN A 207 -10.21 -12.26 16.59
N ILE A 208 -8.94 -12.21 17.02
CA ILE A 208 -8.52 -11.29 18.09
C ILE A 208 -8.72 -9.84 17.65
N MET A 209 -8.13 -9.46 16.50
CA MET A 209 -8.18 -8.08 15.98
C MET A 209 -9.59 -7.60 15.59
N ARG A 210 -10.55 -8.52 15.46
CA ARG A 210 -11.95 -8.20 15.24
C ARG A 210 -12.58 -7.51 16.45
N ASP A 211 -12.16 -7.83 17.67
CA ASP A 211 -12.80 -7.23 18.86
C ASP A 211 -12.17 -5.89 19.26
N HIS A 212 -11.03 -5.55 18.64
CA HIS A 212 -10.34 -4.29 18.83
C HIS A 212 -10.83 -3.20 17.87
N SER A 213 -10.63 -1.94 18.27
CA SER A 213 -10.87 -0.77 17.43
C SER A 213 -9.56 -0.13 17.00
N TRP A 214 -9.37 0.03 15.70
CA TRP A 214 -8.13 0.56 15.12
C TRP A 214 -8.41 1.18 13.75
N ALA A 215 -7.50 2.03 13.30
CA ALA A 215 -7.65 2.73 12.03
C ALA A 215 -7.63 1.78 10.82
N MET A 216 -8.54 1.99 9.89
CA MET A 216 -8.71 1.20 8.67
C MET A 216 -8.86 -0.31 8.94
N LYS A 217 -9.55 -0.67 10.04
CA LYS A 217 -9.74 -2.04 10.53
C LYS A 217 -10.28 -2.96 9.45
N ASN A 218 -9.47 -3.92 9.03
CA ASN A 218 -9.85 -4.95 8.06
C ASN A 218 -9.14 -6.27 8.35
N PRO A 219 -9.64 -7.38 7.76
CA PRO A 219 -8.96 -8.65 7.88
C PRO A 219 -7.56 -8.61 7.26
N SER A 220 -6.60 -9.13 8.02
CA SER A 220 -5.24 -9.33 7.55
C SER A 220 -5.17 -10.59 6.68
N HIS A 221 -4.35 -10.54 5.65
CA HIS A 221 -4.11 -11.64 4.73
C HIS A 221 -2.63 -11.70 4.39
N LEU A 222 -2.17 -12.88 3.97
CA LEU A 222 -0.80 -13.12 3.57
C LEU A 222 -0.75 -13.42 2.07
N THR A 223 0.28 -12.94 1.39
CA THR A 223 0.49 -13.26 -0.03
C THR A 223 1.90 -13.78 -0.28
N VAL A 224 1.98 -15.04 -0.71
CA VAL A 224 3.19 -15.69 -1.22
C VAL A 224 3.22 -15.52 -2.74
N LYS A 225 4.42 -15.37 -3.28
CA LYS A 225 4.59 -15.01 -4.69
C LYS A 225 5.64 -15.86 -5.37
N ASP A 226 5.34 -16.31 -6.59
CA ASP A 226 6.21 -17.09 -7.48
C ASP A 226 6.52 -18.53 -7.01
N PHE A 227 6.95 -18.72 -5.77
CA PHE A 227 7.21 -20.03 -5.16
C PHE A 227 7.13 -19.98 -3.63
N ASP A 228 6.97 -21.13 -2.98
CA ASP A 228 6.87 -21.19 -1.51
C ASP A 228 8.18 -20.74 -0.85
N GLY A 229 8.08 -19.95 0.21
CA GLY A 229 9.25 -19.32 0.85
C GLY A 229 9.71 -17.98 0.27
N ARG A 230 8.94 -17.39 -0.66
CA ARG A 230 9.19 -16.05 -1.23
C ARG A 230 8.02 -15.10 -0.97
N SER A 231 8.30 -13.89 -0.51
CA SER A 231 7.28 -12.88 -0.09
C SER A 231 6.64 -13.29 1.23
N GLY A 232 5.32 -13.29 1.42
CA GLY A 232 4.70 -13.72 2.69
C GLY A 232 4.55 -12.65 3.77
N ARG A 233 4.52 -11.36 3.40
CA ARG A 233 4.10 -10.31 4.35
C ARG A 233 2.62 -10.46 4.67
N VAL A 234 2.29 -10.31 5.95
CA VAL A 234 0.93 -10.04 6.41
C VAL A 234 0.58 -8.62 6.00
N THR A 235 -0.55 -8.46 5.31
CA THR A 235 -1.00 -7.18 4.80
C THR A 235 -2.41 -6.82 5.22
N ASN A 236 -2.61 -5.56 5.55
CA ASN A 236 -3.91 -4.97 5.83
C ASN A 236 -3.95 -3.49 5.36
N TYR A 237 -5.07 -2.82 5.56
CA TYR A 237 -5.29 -1.47 5.08
C TYR A 237 -4.59 -0.41 5.95
N TYR A 238 -4.47 -0.64 7.26
CA TYR A 238 -3.71 0.23 8.16
C TYR A 238 -2.28 0.47 7.69
N GLN A 239 -1.58 -0.57 7.22
CA GLN A 239 -0.20 -0.45 6.72
C GLN A 239 -0.06 0.53 5.55
N ASN A 240 -1.13 0.78 4.80
CA ASN A 240 -1.13 1.70 3.65
C ASN A 240 -1.39 3.17 4.05
N ILE A 241 -1.77 3.45 5.31
CA ILE A 241 -1.94 4.82 5.79
C ILE A 241 -0.61 5.58 5.67
N ALA A 242 -0.66 6.83 5.24
CA ALA A 242 0.53 7.65 5.12
C ALA A 242 1.23 7.84 6.49
N GLN A 243 2.57 7.75 6.44
CA GLN A 243 3.44 8.03 7.59
C GLN A 243 4.56 9.01 7.23
N ARG A 244 5.24 8.81 6.09
CA ARG A 244 6.45 9.57 5.76
C ARG A 244 6.21 11.03 5.39
N ARG A 245 5.07 11.32 4.74
CA ARG A 245 4.74 12.66 4.25
C ARG A 245 3.88 13.40 5.24
N VAL A 246 2.85 12.71 5.71
CA VAL A 246 1.97 13.14 6.78
C VAL A 246 1.93 11.96 7.75
N PRO A 247 2.21 12.16 9.05
CA PRO A 247 2.30 11.09 10.04
C PRO A 247 0.91 10.63 10.50
N ILE A 248 0.02 10.33 9.56
CA ILE A 248 -1.37 9.96 9.83
C ILE A 248 -1.40 8.65 10.63
N ARG A 249 -0.63 7.66 10.18
CA ARG A 249 -0.67 6.28 10.71
C ARG A 249 -0.34 6.21 12.20
N THR A 250 0.81 6.74 12.62
CA THR A 250 1.22 6.81 14.03
C THR A 250 0.39 7.75 14.89
N SER A 251 -0.37 8.66 14.28
CA SER A 251 -1.29 9.56 14.98
C SER A 251 -2.69 8.96 15.20
N THR A 252 -2.92 7.74 14.73
CA THR A 252 -4.18 7.00 14.97
C THR A 252 -4.17 6.29 16.33
N LEU A 253 -5.32 5.72 16.69
CA LEU A 253 -5.53 5.03 17.96
C LEU A 253 -5.79 3.53 17.76
N ILE A 254 -5.38 2.74 18.75
CA ILE A 254 -5.85 1.37 19.00
C ILE A 254 -6.55 1.35 20.37
N ASP A 255 -7.83 0.98 20.38
CA ASP A 255 -8.69 0.99 21.57
C ASP A 255 -8.61 2.30 22.36
N GLY A 256 -8.59 3.43 21.65
CA GLY A 256 -8.49 4.77 22.27
C GLY A 256 -7.08 5.19 22.70
N HIS A 257 -6.08 4.31 22.61
CA HIS A 257 -4.70 4.56 23.01
C HIS A 257 -3.80 4.86 21.80
N GLN A 258 -2.72 5.62 22.01
CA GLN A 258 -1.76 5.96 20.96
C GLN A 258 -1.06 4.70 20.43
N VAL A 259 -0.89 4.63 19.09
CA VAL A 259 -0.14 3.54 18.47
C VAL A 259 1.36 3.78 18.61
N ALA A 260 2.09 2.73 18.96
CA ALA A 260 3.54 2.68 18.85
C ALA A 260 3.94 1.62 17.79
N GLU A 261 4.87 1.97 16.90
CA GLU A 261 5.41 1.07 15.88
C GLU A 261 6.87 0.72 16.22
N PRO A 262 7.13 -0.33 17.03
CA PRO A 262 8.48 -0.82 17.23
C PRO A 262 9.02 -1.39 15.91
N ASP A 263 10.30 -1.14 15.61
CA ASP A 263 10.97 -1.62 14.40
C ASP A 263 12.28 -2.33 14.74
N PHE A 264 12.64 -3.34 13.94
CA PHE A 264 13.87 -4.10 14.11
C PHE A 264 15.05 -3.41 13.40
N SER A 265 16.13 -3.18 14.14
CA SER A 265 17.33 -2.55 13.57
C SER A 265 18.11 -3.51 12.67
N ALA A 266 18.31 -3.12 11.40
CA ALA A 266 19.03 -3.88 10.38
C ALA A 266 18.51 -5.32 10.17
N ASN A 267 17.18 -5.50 10.29
CA ASN A 267 16.53 -6.82 10.39
C ASN A 267 17.05 -7.83 9.36
N HIS A 268 16.93 -7.54 8.06
CA HIS A 268 17.35 -8.48 7.02
C HIS A 268 18.85 -8.78 7.03
N LEU A 269 19.72 -7.82 7.35
CA LEU A 269 21.16 -8.07 7.37
C LEU A 269 21.54 -8.98 8.56
N ARG A 270 20.93 -8.75 9.73
CA ARG A 270 21.10 -9.61 10.91
C ARG A 270 20.51 -11.00 10.74
N MET A 271 19.32 -11.11 10.14
CA MET A 271 18.74 -12.41 9.80
C MET A 271 19.64 -13.15 8.81
N ALA A 272 20.18 -12.47 7.80
CA ALA A 272 21.09 -13.09 6.84
C ALA A 272 22.36 -13.61 7.53
N SER A 273 22.99 -12.80 8.40
CA SER A 273 24.21 -13.22 9.11
C SER A 273 23.95 -14.44 9.97
N PHE A 274 22.84 -14.46 10.72
CA PHE A 274 22.46 -15.60 11.54
C PHE A 274 22.27 -16.89 10.71
N LEU A 275 21.62 -16.80 9.55
CA LEU A 275 21.41 -17.96 8.67
C LEU A 275 22.72 -18.54 8.09
N VAL A 276 23.77 -17.73 7.96
CA VAL A 276 25.09 -18.18 7.50
C VAL A 276 26.05 -18.49 8.65
N GLY A 277 25.60 -18.39 9.91
CA GLY A 277 26.41 -18.66 11.10
C GLY A 277 27.38 -17.54 11.48
N GLU A 278 27.11 -16.31 11.04
CA GLU A 278 27.97 -15.14 11.23
C GLU A 278 27.34 -14.14 12.21
N GLU A 279 28.18 -13.51 13.02
CA GLU A 279 27.78 -12.49 13.99
C GLU A 279 28.13 -11.08 13.46
N LEU A 280 27.16 -10.17 13.51
CA LEU A 280 27.36 -8.77 13.15
C LEU A 280 27.54 -7.93 14.40
N PRO A 281 28.38 -6.88 14.34
CA PRO A 281 28.49 -5.93 15.44
C PRO A 281 27.17 -5.17 15.68
N ASP A 282 27.16 -4.39 16.76
CA ASP A 282 26.02 -3.56 17.15
C ASP A 282 25.60 -2.56 16.06
N ASP A 283 26.57 -1.98 15.34
CA ASP A 283 26.31 -1.27 14.09
C ASP A 283 27.19 -1.84 12.96
N PRO A 284 26.61 -2.64 12.03
CA PRO A 284 27.35 -3.22 10.91
C PRO A 284 27.83 -2.19 9.90
N TYR A 285 27.38 -0.93 9.98
CA TYR A 285 27.71 0.11 9.01
C TYR A 285 28.91 0.97 9.41
N THR A 286 29.36 0.94 10.67
CA THR A 286 30.41 1.84 11.19
C THR A 286 31.73 1.66 10.45
N ALA A 287 32.28 0.44 10.39
CA ALA A 287 33.54 0.17 9.70
C ALA A 287 33.50 0.58 8.21
N ILE A 288 32.34 0.43 7.57
CA ILE A 288 32.15 0.76 6.17
C ILE A 288 32.13 2.28 6.00
N GLY A 289 31.52 3.01 6.93
CA GLY A 289 31.57 4.48 6.97
C GLY A 289 32.98 4.99 7.17
N ASP A 290 33.75 4.37 8.08
CA ASP A 290 35.14 4.76 8.35
C ASP A 290 36.05 4.56 7.12
N GLU A 291 35.83 3.48 6.36
CA GLU A 291 36.61 3.18 5.14
C GLU A 291 36.20 4.03 3.92
N THR A 292 34.90 4.31 3.77
CA THR A 292 34.36 4.97 2.57
C THR A 292 34.13 6.47 2.72
N GLY A 293 34.11 6.98 3.96
CA GLY A 293 33.72 8.35 4.29
C GLY A 293 32.23 8.65 4.09
N LEU A 294 31.41 7.62 3.85
CA LEU A 294 29.98 7.78 3.57
C LEU A 294 29.13 7.74 4.84
N THR A 295 27.97 8.37 4.76
CA THR A 295 27.01 8.35 5.86
C THR A 295 26.33 6.99 5.97
N ARG A 296 25.88 6.67 7.18
CA ARG A 296 25.11 5.46 7.48
C ARG A 296 23.88 5.28 6.57
N ASP A 297 23.19 6.37 6.22
CA ASP A 297 22.01 6.32 5.36
C ASP A 297 22.35 5.99 3.90
N GLU A 298 23.48 6.49 3.39
CA GLU A 298 23.99 6.15 2.05
C GLU A 298 24.38 4.67 1.99
N ILE A 299 25.11 4.20 3.00
CA ILE A 299 25.52 2.80 3.11
C ILE A 299 24.29 1.88 3.19
N LYS A 300 23.32 2.23 4.05
CA LYS A 300 22.05 1.49 4.19
C LYS A 300 21.25 1.49 2.90
N SER A 301 21.26 2.58 2.13
CA SER A 301 20.62 2.68 0.81
C SER A 301 21.21 1.66 -0.16
N VAL A 302 22.54 1.50 -0.19
CA VAL A 302 23.25 0.49 -0.99
C VAL A 302 22.85 -0.93 -0.54
N VAL A 303 22.99 -1.26 0.74
CA VAL A 303 22.67 -2.60 1.27
C VAL A 303 21.23 -3.00 0.98
N THR A 304 20.28 -2.07 1.14
CA THR A 304 18.86 -2.32 0.84
C THR A 304 18.65 -2.74 -0.62
N LYS A 305 19.35 -2.11 -1.56
CA LYS A 305 19.29 -2.45 -2.99
C LYS A 305 19.91 -3.82 -3.27
N CYS A 306 21.07 -4.09 -2.69
CA CYS A 306 21.76 -5.36 -2.84
C CYS A 306 20.93 -6.53 -2.31
N MET A 307 20.32 -6.38 -1.14
CA MET A 307 19.43 -7.39 -0.56
C MET A 307 18.13 -7.57 -1.33
N GLY A 308 17.59 -6.50 -1.91
CA GLY A 308 16.34 -6.52 -2.68
C GLY A 308 16.49 -7.01 -4.14
N ALA A 309 17.72 -7.11 -4.64
CA ALA A 309 17.99 -7.54 -6.00
C ALA A 309 17.81 -9.05 -6.16
N SER A 310 17.05 -9.45 -7.18
CA SER A 310 16.70 -10.85 -7.43
C SER A 310 17.73 -11.61 -8.26
N SER A 311 18.68 -10.91 -8.88
CA SER A 311 19.79 -11.52 -9.62
C SER A 311 20.97 -10.57 -9.78
N LEU A 312 22.17 -11.14 -9.94
CA LEU A 312 23.41 -10.40 -10.23
C LEU A 312 23.31 -9.53 -11.50
N LYS A 313 22.45 -9.90 -12.47
CA LYS A 313 22.21 -9.12 -13.69
C LYS A 313 21.70 -7.70 -13.41
N GLN A 314 21.07 -7.48 -12.25
CA GLN A 314 20.59 -6.16 -11.84
C GLN A 314 21.68 -5.26 -11.25
N LYS A 315 22.87 -5.79 -10.92
CA LYS A 315 23.96 -5.03 -10.29
C LYS A 315 24.31 -3.77 -11.08
N GLY A 316 24.46 -3.88 -12.40
CA GLY A 316 24.85 -2.74 -13.24
C GLY A 316 23.82 -1.60 -13.22
N SER A 317 22.54 -1.90 -13.38
CA SER A 317 21.49 -0.88 -13.37
C SER A 317 21.30 -0.25 -11.99
N LEU A 318 21.42 -1.04 -10.91
CA LEU A 318 21.32 -0.52 -9.55
C LEU A 318 22.42 0.49 -9.22
N ILE A 319 23.66 0.21 -9.66
CA ILE A 319 24.79 1.14 -9.52
C ILE A 319 24.58 2.38 -10.41
N GLN A 320 24.10 2.19 -11.64
CA GLN A 320 23.92 3.30 -12.58
C GLN A 320 22.88 4.32 -12.09
N PHE A 321 21.76 3.85 -11.53
CA PHE A 321 20.63 4.71 -11.20
C PHE A 321 20.53 5.12 -9.72
N SER A 322 21.46 4.69 -8.85
CA SER A 322 21.41 4.99 -7.41
C SER A 322 21.51 6.48 -7.07
N HIS A 323 22.05 7.31 -7.96
CA HIS A 323 22.12 8.76 -7.80
C HIS A 323 20.76 9.47 -7.98
N LEU A 324 19.74 8.78 -8.51
CA LEU A 324 18.39 9.32 -8.70
C LEU A 324 17.47 9.07 -7.50
N ASP A 325 17.95 8.37 -6.48
CA ASP A 325 17.14 7.99 -5.33
C ASP A 325 17.01 9.10 -4.29
N LYS A 326 16.13 8.88 -3.31
CA LYS A 326 15.96 9.80 -2.16
C LYS A 326 17.25 10.01 -1.38
N THR A 327 18.07 8.96 -1.26
CA THR A 327 19.43 9.03 -0.73
C THR A 327 20.38 8.71 -1.88
N PRO A 328 20.82 9.75 -2.63
CA PRO A 328 21.68 9.59 -3.78
C PRO A 328 23.02 8.98 -3.39
N VAL A 329 23.47 8.00 -4.15
CA VAL A 329 24.84 7.46 -4.06
C VAL A 329 25.34 7.33 -5.49
N ASP A 330 26.47 7.94 -5.83
CA ASP A 330 27.06 7.77 -7.15
C ASP A 330 27.64 6.36 -7.35
N ALA A 331 28.06 6.06 -8.58
CA ALA A 331 28.51 4.73 -8.95
C ALA A 331 29.81 4.31 -8.25
N ASP A 332 30.69 5.25 -7.95
CA ASP A 332 32.00 4.95 -7.36
C ASP A 332 31.85 4.71 -5.86
N ASN A 333 31.06 5.56 -5.19
CA ASN A 333 30.67 5.37 -3.80
C ASN A 333 29.87 4.07 -3.60
N PHE A 334 28.98 3.71 -4.51
CA PHE A 334 28.29 2.41 -4.45
C PHE A 334 29.28 1.25 -4.50
N ARG A 335 30.24 1.29 -5.42
CA ARG A 335 31.27 0.25 -5.56
C ARG A 335 32.19 0.20 -4.33
N ALA A 336 32.53 1.36 -3.75
CA ALA A 336 33.32 1.45 -2.54
C ALA A 336 32.61 0.77 -1.36
N VAL A 337 31.31 1.03 -1.18
CA VAL A 337 30.49 0.34 -0.16
C VAL A 337 30.48 -1.16 -0.39
N LEU A 338 30.26 -1.63 -1.61
CA LEU A 338 30.30 -3.07 -1.92
C LEU A 338 31.66 -3.69 -1.58
N ALA A 339 32.76 -3.05 -2.00
CA ALA A 339 34.10 -3.55 -1.74
C ALA A 339 34.41 -3.61 -0.24
N SER A 340 34.01 -2.58 0.51
CA SER A 340 34.16 -2.53 1.97
C SER A 340 33.33 -3.60 2.68
N PHE A 341 32.08 -3.83 2.25
CA PHE A 341 31.26 -4.93 2.76
C PHE A 341 31.86 -6.30 2.44
N GLU A 342 32.37 -6.49 1.24
CA GLU A 342 33.01 -7.75 0.83
C GLU A 342 34.32 -8.01 1.60
N HIS A 343 34.99 -6.95 2.06
CA HIS A 343 36.18 -7.02 2.88
C HIS A 343 35.84 -7.37 4.34
N ASN A 344 34.95 -6.61 4.96
CA ASN A 344 34.58 -6.74 6.38
C ASN A 344 33.64 -7.93 6.64
N TYR A 345 32.80 -8.28 5.67
CA TYR A 345 31.77 -9.32 5.79
C TYR A 345 31.75 -10.19 4.51
N PRO A 346 32.75 -11.08 4.30
CA PRO A 346 32.91 -11.80 3.03
C PRO A 346 31.71 -12.65 2.60
N TRP A 347 30.92 -13.15 3.57
CA TRP A 347 29.68 -13.89 3.33
C TRP A 347 28.62 -13.09 2.56
N THR A 348 28.71 -11.75 2.55
CA THR A 348 27.79 -10.88 1.79
C THR A 348 27.84 -11.15 0.28
N LYS A 349 28.94 -11.70 -0.25
CA LYS A 349 29.06 -12.13 -1.65
C LYS A 349 28.03 -13.19 -2.03
N GLY A 350 27.68 -14.07 -1.09
CA GLY A 350 26.72 -15.16 -1.32
C GLY A 350 25.26 -14.74 -1.18
N ILE A 351 24.98 -13.55 -0.64
CA ILE A 351 23.61 -13.10 -0.35
C ILE A 351 23.18 -11.88 -1.18
N PHE A 352 24.09 -10.96 -1.47
CA PHE A 352 23.78 -9.76 -2.25
C PHE A 352 23.44 -10.15 -3.69
N PHE A 353 22.37 -9.56 -4.23
CA PHE A 353 21.89 -9.84 -5.58
C PHE A 353 21.37 -11.27 -5.82
N HIS A 354 21.05 -12.01 -4.75
CA HIS A 354 20.55 -13.40 -4.81
C HIS A 354 19.13 -13.55 -4.25
N ASP A 355 18.32 -12.49 -4.30
CA ASP A 355 16.92 -12.48 -3.86
C ASP A 355 16.70 -12.75 -2.35
N VAL A 356 17.77 -12.74 -1.57
CA VAL A 356 17.74 -13.09 -0.15
C VAL A 356 16.77 -12.19 0.61
N GLY A 357 16.70 -10.88 0.30
CA GLY A 357 15.77 -9.97 0.97
C GLY A 357 14.30 -10.38 0.86
N THR A 358 13.86 -10.93 -0.28
CA THR A 358 12.47 -11.39 -0.47
C THR A 358 12.18 -12.70 0.29
N ARG A 359 13.20 -13.53 0.49
CA ARG A 359 13.11 -14.75 1.30
C ARG A 359 13.17 -14.46 2.80
N LEU A 360 13.98 -13.48 3.20
CA LEU A 360 14.01 -13.03 4.60
C LEU A 360 12.70 -12.35 4.99
N GLN A 361 12.06 -11.64 4.08
CA GLN A 361 10.71 -11.12 4.28
C GLN A 361 9.70 -12.25 4.57
N TYR A 362 9.87 -13.42 3.97
CA TYR A 362 9.04 -14.58 4.27
C TYR A 362 9.29 -15.09 5.69
N LEU A 363 10.55 -15.25 6.08
CA LEU A 363 10.93 -15.65 7.42
C LEU A 363 10.46 -14.64 8.48
N GLU A 364 10.59 -13.34 8.22
CA GLU A 364 10.05 -12.27 9.06
C GLU A 364 8.54 -12.43 9.26
N GLY A 365 7.81 -12.71 8.18
CA GLY A 365 6.38 -13.00 8.23
C GLY A 365 6.05 -14.25 9.04
N GLU A 366 6.85 -15.31 8.96
CA GLU A 366 6.68 -16.53 9.78
C GLU A 366 6.98 -16.25 11.27
N ILE A 367 8.06 -15.53 11.59
CA ILE A 367 8.42 -15.17 12.98
C ILE A 367 7.34 -14.33 13.64
N ALA A 368 6.86 -13.29 12.95
CA ALA A 368 5.82 -12.39 13.48
C ALA A 368 4.51 -13.13 13.83
N ARG A 369 4.28 -14.31 13.26
CA ARG A 369 3.09 -15.14 13.45
C ARG A 369 3.21 -16.18 14.56
N VAL A 370 4.43 -16.54 14.98
CA VAL A 370 4.65 -17.52 16.07
C VAL A 370 4.66 -16.85 17.45
N GLY A 371 4.99 -15.56 17.51
CA GLY A 371 4.99 -14.76 18.75
C GLY A 371 3.67 -14.06 19.09
N SER A 372 2.62 -14.22 18.26
CA SER A 372 1.25 -13.72 18.48
C SER A 372 0.28 -14.87 18.75
#